data_AF-A0A554UUS1-F1
#
_entry.id   AF-A0A554UUS1-F1
#
_cell.length_a   1.000
_cell.length_b   1.000
_cell.length_c   1.000
_cell.angle_alpha   90.00
_cell.angle_beta   90.00
_cell.angle_gamma   90.00
#
_symmetry.space_group_name_H-M   'P 1'
#
loop_
_entity.id
_entity.type
_entity.pdbx_description
1 polymer ?
#
loop_
_entity_poly.entity_id
_entity_poly.type
_entity_poly.pdbx_seq_one_letter_code
_entity_poly.pdbx_strand_id
1 'polypeptide(L)'
;MDLGGMAATSAKAAFMAADSALVIAETSLAVARMTINTSARTLNLGTPPMGAPLDLMGRVAQLMNEDRALGHALRPGGQLDRLLQPEGIADKLVAPNGPIERILANDGPIQRILEDDGLIERLLAPGGIVDRLTLPGGPLERLMREDGALDRLTAPGGVLDRALQPGGVVDRLLAPGGPVERLMAPGGVVDRILEEGGILETLLAEEGAISRLVAVGGPLDQLVSVSSAVASITPNLDQLGRSVDRLQETTVRLGHTVAPITEVAARLPRRWRRGRTRSSLDAGELEATVDLDGEMLEG
;
A
#
# COMPACT_ATOMS: atom_id res chain seq x y z
N MET A 1 42.89 -5.42 41.47
CA MET A 1 41.69 -4.91 40.79
C MET A 1 41.11 -3.82 41.67
N ASP A 2 41.29 -2.56 41.30
CA ASP A 2 40.90 -1.40 42.09
C ASP A 2 39.38 -1.17 42.01
N LEU A 3 38.67 -1.62 43.04
CA LEU A 3 37.21 -1.47 43.16
C LEU A 3 36.79 -0.05 43.55
N GLY A 4 37.72 0.81 43.98
CA GLY A 4 37.46 2.21 44.36
C GLY A 4 37.29 3.16 43.17
N GLY A 5 37.95 2.88 42.03
CA GLY A 5 37.91 3.75 40.85
C GLY A 5 36.60 3.67 40.07
N MET A 6 36.00 2.47 39.97
CA MET A 6 34.82 2.22 39.14
C MET A 6 33.51 2.75 39.75
N ALA A 7 33.40 2.78 41.09
CA ALA A 7 32.23 3.33 41.78
C ALA A 7 32.19 4.87 41.73
N ALA A 8 33.36 5.52 41.76
CA ALA A 8 33.46 6.97 41.64
C ALA A 8 33.16 7.44 40.20
N THR A 9 33.54 6.67 39.17
CA THR A 9 33.23 7.00 37.77
C THR A 9 31.76 6.82 37.41
N SER A 10 31.09 5.79 37.94
CA SER A 10 29.67 5.55 37.66
C SER A 10 28.78 6.58 38.37
N ALA A 11 29.10 6.97 39.60
CA ALA A 11 28.40 8.04 40.31
C ALA A 11 28.55 9.39 39.59
N LYS A 12 29.73 9.70 39.06
CA LYS A 12 29.99 10.93 38.29
C LYS A 12 29.28 10.94 36.94
N ALA A 13 29.23 9.79 36.26
CA ALA A 13 28.45 9.63 35.02
C ALA A 13 26.94 9.77 35.26
N ALA A 14 26.41 9.21 36.36
CA ALA A 14 25.02 9.35 36.75
C ALA A 14 24.66 10.80 37.09
N PHE A 15 25.56 11.52 37.78
CA PHE A 15 25.36 12.95 38.08
C PHE A 15 25.42 13.82 36.82
N MET A 16 26.34 13.55 35.87
CA MET A 16 26.39 14.27 34.59
C MET A 16 25.17 14.00 33.70
N ALA A 17 24.66 12.76 33.71
CA ALA A 17 23.41 12.42 33.01
C ALA A 17 22.21 13.15 33.63
N ALA A 18 22.13 13.22 34.96
CA ALA A 18 21.08 13.97 35.67
C ALA A 18 21.16 15.48 35.38
N ASP A 19 22.37 16.04 35.32
CA ASP A 19 22.58 17.46 35.01
C ASP A 19 22.18 17.79 33.56
N SER A 20 22.49 16.90 32.61
CA SER A 20 22.04 17.04 31.22
C SER A 20 20.51 16.94 31.09
N ALA A 21 19.87 16.05 31.86
CA ALA A 21 18.42 15.92 31.87
C ALA A 21 17.74 17.16 32.49
N LEU A 22 18.36 17.77 33.50
CA LEU A 22 17.87 19.02 34.11
C LEU A 22 17.96 20.19 33.11
N VAL A 23 19.05 20.32 32.37
CA VAL A 23 19.20 21.35 31.32
C VAL A 23 18.17 21.16 30.19
N ILE A 24 17.87 19.91 29.82
CA ILE A 24 16.81 19.61 28.84
C ILE A 24 15.42 19.93 29.40
N ALA A 25 15.18 19.68 30.68
CA ALA A 25 13.94 20.07 31.36
C ALA A 25 13.79 21.60 31.45
N GLU A 26 14.87 22.33 31.72
CA GLU A 26 14.86 23.79 31.80
C GLU A 26 14.66 24.44 30.42
N THR A 27 15.28 23.90 29.38
CA THR A 27 15.10 24.38 28.00
C THR A 27 13.71 24.08 27.47
N SER A 28 13.15 22.90 27.75
CA SER A 28 11.76 22.59 27.41
C SER A 28 10.76 23.46 28.18
N LEU A 29 11.03 23.76 29.45
CA LEU A 29 10.22 24.70 30.23
C LEU A 29 10.34 26.14 29.72
N ALA A 30 11.53 26.57 29.28
CA ALA A 30 11.75 27.88 28.67
C ALA A 30 11.02 28.01 27.33
N VAL A 31 11.05 26.97 26.50
CA VAL A 31 10.28 26.91 25.25
C VAL A 31 8.80 26.93 25.55
N ALA A 32 8.31 26.11 26.48
CA ALA A 32 6.90 26.09 26.88
C ALA A 32 6.43 27.45 27.42
N ARG A 33 7.25 28.12 28.24
CA ARG A 33 6.96 29.48 28.72
C ARG A 33 6.96 30.50 27.58
N MET A 34 7.85 30.35 26.61
CA MET A 34 7.90 31.22 25.43
C MET A 34 6.69 31.01 24.52
N THR A 35 6.30 29.76 24.22
CA THR A 35 5.08 29.47 23.45
C THR A 35 3.82 29.91 24.19
N ILE A 36 3.76 29.77 25.51
CA ILE A 36 2.64 30.29 26.31
C ILE A 36 2.62 31.82 26.26
N ASN A 37 3.76 32.50 26.36
CA ASN A 37 3.83 33.96 26.28
C ASN A 37 3.53 34.50 24.87
N THR A 38 3.93 33.80 23.80
CA THR A 38 3.59 34.18 22.42
C THR A 38 2.11 33.92 22.13
N SER A 39 1.56 32.80 22.60
CA SER A 39 0.12 32.47 22.48
C SER A 39 -0.75 33.42 23.31
N ALA A 40 -0.25 33.85 24.48
CA ALA A 40 -0.93 34.86 25.27
C ALA A 40 -0.91 36.23 24.56
N ARG A 41 0.21 36.63 23.94
CA ARG A 41 0.30 37.86 23.12
C ARG A 41 -0.60 37.84 21.89
N THR A 42 -0.73 36.72 21.17
CA THR A 42 -1.64 36.61 20.02
C THR A 42 -3.11 36.64 20.42
N LEU A 43 -3.42 36.24 21.67
CA LEU A 43 -4.75 36.34 22.26
C LEU A 43 -4.98 37.65 23.06
N ASN A 44 -4.02 38.59 23.04
CA ASN A 44 -4.01 39.83 23.82
C ASN A 44 -4.13 39.63 25.36
N LEU A 45 -3.73 38.46 25.87
CA LEU A 45 -3.53 38.20 27.29
C LEU A 45 -2.09 38.57 27.66
N GLY A 46 -1.91 39.62 28.44
CA GLY A 46 -0.59 40.07 28.90
C GLY A 46 0.23 39.00 29.65
N THR A 47 1.53 39.30 29.82
CA THR A 47 2.54 38.51 30.53
C THR A 47 2.03 38.01 31.90
N PRO A 48 2.06 36.69 32.21
CA PRO A 48 1.59 36.18 33.50
C PRO A 48 2.59 36.50 34.62
N PRO A 49 2.14 36.97 35.80
CA PRO A 49 2.98 37.03 36.98
C PRO A 49 3.27 35.61 37.50
N MET A 50 4.49 35.39 37.98
CA MET A 50 4.90 34.16 38.65
C MET A 50 4.15 34.04 39.98
N GLY A 51 3.11 33.20 40.00
CA GLY A 51 2.50 32.72 41.22
C GLY A 51 0.99 32.89 41.27
N ALA A 52 0.25 31.85 40.89
CA ALA A 52 -0.87 31.32 41.67
C ALA A 52 -1.55 30.17 40.90
N PRO A 53 -1.77 29.00 41.52
CA PRO A 53 -2.75 28.02 41.06
C PRO A 53 -4.14 28.63 40.80
N LEU A 54 -4.45 29.74 41.48
CA LEU A 54 -5.68 30.53 41.31
C LEU A 54 -5.76 31.25 39.95
N ASP A 55 -4.63 31.65 39.36
CA ASP A 55 -4.59 32.24 38.00
C ASP A 55 -4.80 31.18 36.92
N LEU A 56 -4.39 29.94 37.19
CA LEU A 56 -4.66 28.79 36.33
C LEU A 56 -6.15 28.44 36.38
N MET A 57 -6.76 28.49 37.56
CA MET A 57 -8.23 28.43 37.72
C MET A 57 -8.93 29.59 36.99
N GLY A 58 -8.39 30.81 37.05
CA GLY A 58 -8.92 31.97 36.33
C GLY A 58 -8.85 31.79 34.82
N ARG A 59 -7.77 31.21 34.30
CA ARG A 59 -7.60 30.88 32.87
C ARG A 59 -8.48 29.71 32.42
N VAL A 60 -8.63 28.68 33.25
CA VAL A 60 -9.58 27.58 33.01
C VAL A 60 -11.00 28.14 33.01
N ALA A 61 -11.38 28.98 33.97
CA ALA A 61 -12.66 29.67 33.99
C ALA A 61 -12.87 30.55 32.75
N GLN A 62 -11.79 31.18 32.24
CA GLN A 62 -11.86 31.99 31.04
C GLN A 62 -11.91 31.19 29.73
N LEU A 63 -11.38 29.96 29.72
CA LEU A 63 -11.54 28.99 28.62
C LEU A 63 -12.93 28.34 28.65
N MET A 64 -13.47 28.09 29.85
CA MET A 64 -14.82 27.58 30.10
C MET A 64 -15.93 28.63 29.90
N ASN A 65 -15.57 29.87 29.58
CA ASN A 65 -16.54 30.92 29.27
C ASN A 65 -17.23 30.60 27.92
N GLU A 66 -18.55 30.74 27.85
CA GLU A 66 -19.41 30.21 26.76
C GLU A 66 -19.06 30.77 25.36
N ASP A 67 -18.42 31.93 25.29
CA ASP A 67 -18.03 32.63 24.05
C ASP A 67 -16.62 32.29 23.54
N ARG A 68 -15.95 31.27 24.11
CA ARG A 68 -14.60 30.85 23.71
C ARG A 68 -14.56 29.40 23.22
N ALA A 69 -13.38 28.95 22.78
CA ALA A 69 -13.20 27.65 22.13
C ALA A 69 -13.80 26.45 22.91
N LEU A 70 -13.58 26.32 24.22
CA LEU A 70 -14.21 25.26 25.00
C LEU A 70 -15.69 25.55 25.25
N GLY A 71 -16.07 26.80 25.52
CA GLY A 71 -17.48 27.23 25.63
C GLY A 71 -18.32 26.84 24.40
N HIS A 72 -17.83 27.11 23.19
CA HIS A 72 -18.47 26.73 21.93
C HIS A 72 -18.46 25.22 21.65
N ALA A 73 -17.41 24.52 22.08
CA ALA A 73 -17.34 23.07 21.91
C ALA A 73 -18.29 22.33 22.87
N LEU A 74 -18.45 22.83 24.12
CA LEU A 74 -19.31 22.28 25.17
C LEU A 74 -20.74 22.85 25.18
N ARG A 75 -21.04 23.88 24.38
CA ARG A 75 -22.41 24.41 24.25
C ARG A 75 -23.35 23.31 23.72
N PRO A 76 -24.64 23.31 24.09
CA PRO A 76 -25.63 22.46 23.45
C PRO A 76 -25.59 22.59 21.92
N GLY A 77 -25.36 21.49 21.21
CA GLY A 77 -25.14 21.42 19.75
C GLY A 77 -23.70 21.71 19.28
N GLY A 78 -22.77 21.94 20.21
CA GLY A 78 -21.35 22.13 19.98
C GLY A 78 -20.64 20.88 19.43
N GLN A 79 -19.34 20.97 19.19
CA GLN A 79 -18.55 19.87 18.64
C GLN A 79 -18.37 18.73 19.66
N LEU A 80 -18.03 19.05 20.91
CA LEU A 80 -17.92 18.05 21.98
C LEU A 80 -19.30 17.52 22.36
N ASP A 81 -20.31 18.39 22.40
CA ASP A 81 -21.69 17.97 22.67
C ASP A 81 -22.18 16.97 21.61
N ARG A 82 -21.94 17.20 20.31
CA ARG A 82 -22.28 16.20 19.26
C ARG A 82 -21.47 14.91 19.30
N LEU A 83 -20.24 14.95 19.84
CA LEU A 83 -19.43 13.75 20.02
C LEU A 83 -19.94 12.90 21.18
N LEU A 84 -20.32 13.56 22.30
CA LEU A 84 -20.72 12.94 23.57
C LEU A 84 -22.24 12.78 23.73
N GLN A 85 -23.04 13.35 22.84
CA GLN A 85 -24.48 13.15 22.79
C GLN A 85 -24.79 11.66 22.61
N PRO A 86 -25.90 11.16 23.19
CA PRO A 86 -26.40 9.80 22.92
C PRO A 86 -26.56 9.61 21.39
N GLU A 87 -26.12 8.48 20.84
CA GLU A 87 -26.04 8.21 19.38
C GLU A 87 -25.03 9.10 18.61
N GLY A 88 -24.18 9.82 19.33
CA GLY A 88 -23.08 10.62 18.79
C GLY A 88 -21.96 9.77 18.20
N ILE A 89 -20.95 10.43 17.62
CA ILE A 89 -19.84 9.72 16.96
C ILE A 89 -19.04 8.89 17.98
N ALA A 90 -18.80 9.41 19.19
CA ALA A 90 -18.09 8.65 20.21
C ALA A 90 -18.90 7.43 20.66
N ASP A 91 -20.22 7.59 20.82
CA ASP A 91 -21.12 6.51 21.17
C ASP A 91 -21.13 5.43 20.07
N LYS A 92 -21.20 5.80 18.79
CA LYS A 92 -21.11 4.87 17.65
C LYS A 92 -19.75 4.19 17.49
N LEU A 93 -18.66 4.85 17.88
CA LEU A 93 -17.31 4.29 17.84
C LEU A 93 -17.13 3.21 18.93
N VAL A 94 -17.71 3.43 20.11
CA VAL A 94 -17.61 2.56 21.30
C VAL A 94 -18.80 1.59 21.43
N ALA A 95 -19.85 1.78 20.62
CA ALA A 95 -21.01 0.92 20.55
C ALA A 95 -20.62 -0.54 20.26
N PRO A 96 -21.45 -1.50 20.71
CA PRO A 96 -21.24 -2.92 20.40
C PRO A 96 -21.22 -3.16 18.88
N ASN A 97 -20.18 -3.85 18.39
CA ASN A 97 -19.82 -4.00 16.96
C ASN A 97 -19.41 -2.70 16.25
N GLY A 98 -19.09 -1.67 17.02
CA GLY A 98 -18.52 -0.42 16.52
C GLY A 98 -17.15 -0.64 15.87
N PRO A 99 -16.65 0.34 15.11
CA PRO A 99 -15.36 0.23 14.44
C PRO A 99 -14.19 0.03 15.40
N ILE A 100 -14.22 0.60 16.62
CA ILE A 100 -13.17 0.35 17.63
C ILE A 100 -13.21 -1.11 18.07
N GLU A 101 -14.38 -1.63 18.42
CA GLU A 101 -14.52 -3.02 18.84
C GLU A 101 -14.16 -3.99 17.70
N ARG A 102 -14.51 -3.70 16.44
CA ARG A 102 -14.12 -4.52 15.29
C ARG A 102 -12.60 -4.50 15.03
N ILE A 103 -11.95 -3.37 15.31
CA ILE A 103 -10.49 -3.25 15.17
C ILE A 103 -9.77 -4.03 16.28
N LEU A 104 -10.32 -4.00 17.50
CA LEU A 104 -9.78 -4.69 18.69
C LEU A 104 -10.32 -6.13 18.88
N ALA A 105 -11.27 -6.57 18.05
CA ALA A 105 -11.83 -7.92 18.12
C ALA A 105 -10.74 -8.98 17.93
N ASN A 106 -11.02 -10.21 18.41
CA ASN A 106 -10.09 -11.33 18.31
C ASN A 106 -9.77 -11.78 16.86
N ASP A 107 -10.48 -11.27 15.85
CA ASP A 107 -10.17 -11.42 14.41
C ASP A 107 -9.97 -10.05 13.73
N GLY A 108 -9.72 -9.02 14.53
CA GLY A 108 -9.55 -7.65 14.07
C GLY A 108 -8.26 -7.52 13.24
N PRO A 109 -8.18 -6.49 12.38
CA PRO A 109 -6.97 -6.22 11.61
C PRO A 109 -5.72 -6.04 12.47
N ILE A 110 -5.84 -5.51 13.70
CA ILE A 110 -4.71 -5.42 14.61
C ILE A 110 -4.26 -6.81 15.06
N GLN A 111 -5.21 -7.67 15.45
CA GLN A 111 -4.91 -9.04 15.86
C GLN A 111 -4.24 -9.82 14.73
N ARG A 112 -4.76 -9.78 13.50
CA ARG A 112 -4.14 -10.43 12.32
C ARG A 112 -2.74 -9.91 11.95
N ILE A 113 -2.43 -8.66 12.29
CA ILE A 113 -1.09 -8.09 12.08
C ILE A 113 -0.10 -8.61 13.14
N LEU A 114 -0.59 -8.86 14.36
CA LEU A 114 0.17 -9.25 15.54
C LEU A 114 0.11 -10.74 15.89
N GLU A 115 -0.75 -11.51 15.20
CA GLU A 115 -0.88 -12.96 15.30
C GLU A 115 0.39 -13.67 14.86
N ASP A 116 0.56 -14.90 15.33
CA ASP A 116 1.61 -15.81 14.88
C ASP A 116 1.47 -16.06 13.37
N ASP A 117 2.55 -15.96 12.59
CA ASP A 117 2.60 -15.88 11.12
C ASP A 117 1.92 -14.64 10.51
N GLY A 118 1.64 -13.62 11.31
CA GLY A 118 1.10 -12.32 10.90
C GLY A 118 2.04 -11.55 9.97
N LEU A 119 1.57 -10.39 9.48
CA LEU A 119 2.35 -9.60 8.53
C LEU A 119 3.71 -9.16 9.11
N ILE A 120 3.72 -8.69 10.36
CA ILE A 120 4.96 -8.25 11.02
C ILE A 120 5.91 -9.42 11.20
N GLU A 121 5.41 -10.57 11.65
CA GLU A 121 6.23 -11.76 11.82
C GLU A 121 6.79 -12.24 10.48
N ARG A 122 6.00 -12.30 9.40
CA ARG A 122 6.51 -12.64 8.05
C ARG A 122 7.51 -11.64 7.48
N LEU A 123 7.38 -10.37 7.84
CA LEU A 123 8.32 -9.31 7.45
C LEU A 123 9.67 -9.47 8.17
N LEU A 124 9.63 -9.81 9.46
CA LEU A 124 10.80 -9.96 10.34
C LEU A 124 11.34 -11.39 10.42
N ALA A 125 10.60 -12.38 9.91
CA ALA A 125 10.99 -13.78 9.92
C ALA A 125 12.29 -13.98 9.12
N PRO A 126 13.09 -15.01 9.46
CA PRO A 126 14.26 -15.40 8.68
C PRO A 126 13.91 -15.61 7.20
N GLY A 127 14.62 -14.95 6.30
CA GLY A 127 14.34 -14.93 4.86
C GLY A 127 13.19 -14.01 4.43
N GLY A 128 12.58 -13.26 5.36
CA GLY A 128 11.60 -12.22 5.13
C GLY A 128 12.18 -10.99 4.42
N ILE A 129 11.34 -10.00 4.13
CA ILE A 129 11.78 -8.80 3.38
C ILE A 129 12.80 -7.99 4.18
N VAL A 130 12.56 -7.80 5.49
CA VAL A 130 13.49 -7.07 6.34
C VAL A 130 14.81 -7.82 6.40
N ASP A 131 14.78 -9.12 6.67
CA ASP A 131 15.98 -9.97 6.73
C ASP A 131 16.76 -9.89 5.41
N ARG A 132 16.11 -10.04 4.24
CA ARG A 132 16.79 -9.90 2.93
C ARG A 132 17.41 -8.54 2.67
N LEU A 133 16.81 -7.48 3.18
CA LEU A 133 17.35 -6.13 3.05
C LEU A 133 18.55 -5.92 3.96
N THR A 134 18.51 -6.46 5.18
CA THR A 134 19.54 -6.29 6.22
C THR A 134 20.62 -7.37 6.21
N LEU A 135 20.46 -8.44 5.42
CA LEU A 135 21.48 -9.49 5.27
C LEU A 135 22.81 -8.89 4.79
N PRO A 136 23.95 -9.46 5.22
CA PRO A 136 25.27 -9.03 4.74
C PRO A 136 25.38 -9.10 3.21
N GLY A 137 25.79 -8.00 2.58
CA GLY A 137 25.80 -7.82 1.12
C GLY A 137 24.43 -7.53 0.49
N GLY A 138 23.40 -7.36 1.32
CA GLY A 138 22.03 -7.06 0.90
C GLY A 138 21.90 -5.68 0.24
N PRO A 139 20.74 -5.39 -0.39
CA PRO A 139 20.51 -4.12 -1.07
C PRO A 139 20.69 -2.90 -0.16
N LEU A 140 20.28 -3.00 1.12
CA LEU A 140 20.35 -1.91 2.07
C LEU A 140 21.81 -1.63 2.47
N GLU A 141 22.60 -2.67 2.72
CA GLU A 141 24.05 -2.51 2.95
C GLU A 141 24.77 -1.96 1.72
N ARG A 142 24.47 -2.47 0.51
CA ARG A 142 25.05 -1.93 -0.75
C ARG A 142 24.67 -0.48 -1.01
N LEU A 143 23.49 -0.07 -0.56
CA LEU A 143 23.02 1.30 -0.69
C LEU A 143 23.75 2.24 0.28
N MET A 144 23.94 1.82 1.53
CA MET A 144 24.54 2.61 2.62
C MET A 144 26.05 2.48 2.77
N ARG A 145 26.68 1.49 2.14
CA ARG A 145 28.14 1.31 2.17
C ARG A 145 28.84 2.52 1.56
N GLU A 146 30.09 2.75 1.97
CA GLU A 146 31.02 3.69 1.35
C GLU A 146 31.12 3.43 -0.18
N ASP A 147 31.01 4.48 -0.99
CA ASP A 147 30.81 4.45 -2.45
C ASP A 147 29.48 3.83 -2.95
N GLY A 148 28.56 3.57 -2.02
CA GLY A 148 27.19 3.13 -2.30
C GLY A 148 26.40 4.16 -3.10
N ALA A 149 25.21 3.78 -3.57
CA ALA A 149 24.39 4.71 -4.35
C ALA A 149 23.87 5.88 -3.49
N LEU A 150 23.60 5.65 -2.20
CA LEU A 150 23.23 6.72 -1.28
C LEU A 150 24.42 7.62 -1.01
N ASP A 151 25.59 7.03 -0.73
CA ASP A 151 26.82 7.77 -0.46
C ASP A 151 27.20 8.66 -1.65
N ARG A 152 27.20 8.16 -2.88
CA ARG A 152 27.44 8.97 -4.09
C ARG A 152 26.38 10.03 -4.36
N LEU A 153 25.14 9.80 -3.90
CA LEU A 153 24.07 10.76 -4.04
C LEU A 153 24.23 11.93 -3.06
N THR A 154 24.62 11.64 -1.82
CA THR A 154 24.78 12.59 -0.71
C THR A 154 26.18 13.17 -0.56
N ALA A 155 27.20 12.57 -1.19
CA ALA A 155 28.57 13.04 -1.13
C ALA A 155 28.70 14.47 -1.69
N PRO A 156 29.73 15.23 -1.27
CA PRO A 156 30.02 16.55 -1.84
C PRO A 156 30.15 16.49 -3.37
N GLY A 157 29.39 17.31 -4.08
CA GLY A 157 29.30 17.29 -5.55
C GLY A 157 28.36 16.21 -6.13
N GLY A 158 27.77 15.38 -5.27
CA GLY A 158 26.72 14.41 -5.61
C GLY A 158 25.47 15.09 -6.19
N VAL A 159 24.55 14.29 -6.73
CA VAL A 159 23.33 14.84 -7.37
C VAL A 159 22.44 15.52 -6.35
N LEU A 160 22.30 14.97 -5.14
CA LEU A 160 21.48 15.58 -4.09
C LEU A 160 22.18 16.81 -3.50
N ASP A 161 23.49 16.74 -3.29
CA ASP A 161 24.28 17.89 -2.84
C ASP A 161 24.18 19.07 -3.83
N ARG A 162 24.41 18.85 -5.13
CA ARG A 162 24.24 19.89 -6.16
C ARG A 162 22.80 20.38 -6.31
N ALA A 163 21.82 19.53 -6.01
CA ALA A 163 20.42 19.91 -6.08
C ALA A 163 20.02 20.85 -4.94
N LEU A 164 20.56 20.61 -3.73
CA LEU A 164 20.27 21.34 -2.49
C LEU A 164 21.22 22.52 -2.23
N GLN A 165 22.38 22.58 -2.89
CA GLN A 165 23.29 23.72 -2.78
C GLN A 165 22.61 25.03 -3.21
N PRO A 166 23.07 26.20 -2.70
CA PRO A 166 22.57 27.50 -3.13
C PRO A 166 22.68 27.69 -4.65
N GLY A 167 21.60 28.13 -5.29
CA GLY A 167 21.47 28.18 -6.76
C GLY A 167 21.21 26.83 -7.44
N GLY A 168 21.09 25.76 -6.67
CA GLY A 168 20.72 24.42 -7.11
C GLY A 168 19.31 24.35 -7.72
N VAL A 169 18.92 23.17 -8.18
CA VAL A 169 17.58 22.99 -8.78
C VAL A 169 16.48 23.14 -7.74
N VAL A 170 16.69 22.63 -6.52
CA VAL A 170 15.72 22.73 -5.41
C VAL A 170 15.59 24.18 -4.97
N ASP A 171 16.72 24.87 -4.82
CA ASP A 171 16.75 26.29 -4.46
C ASP A 171 16.02 27.15 -5.50
N ARG A 172 16.24 26.93 -6.81
CA ARG A 172 15.50 27.63 -7.88
C ARG A 172 14.01 27.26 -7.97
N LEU A 173 13.66 26.03 -7.60
CA LEU A 173 12.26 25.59 -7.56
C LEU A 173 11.49 26.28 -6.43
N LEU A 174 12.13 26.43 -5.27
CA LEU A 174 11.57 26.98 -4.04
C LEU A 174 11.83 28.48 -3.83
N ALA A 175 12.69 29.09 -4.65
CA ALA A 175 12.99 30.52 -4.59
C ALA A 175 11.72 31.37 -4.79
N PRO A 176 11.70 32.61 -4.26
CA PRO A 176 10.60 33.54 -4.49
C PRO A 176 10.30 33.77 -5.99
N GLY A 177 9.04 33.61 -6.39
CA GLY A 177 8.59 33.62 -7.79
C GLY A 177 8.90 32.32 -8.57
N GLY A 178 9.44 31.33 -7.88
CA GLY A 178 9.81 30.03 -8.41
C GLY A 178 8.60 29.22 -8.90
N PRO A 179 8.81 28.17 -9.70
CA PRO A 179 7.74 27.35 -10.23
C PRO A 179 6.84 26.76 -9.14
N VAL A 180 7.40 26.35 -7.99
CA VAL A 180 6.64 25.77 -6.89
C VAL A 180 5.73 26.82 -6.25
N GLU A 181 6.24 28.02 -6.00
CA GLU A 181 5.43 29.12 -5.49
C GLU A 181 4.34 29.53 -6.48
N ARG A 182 4.63 29.63 -7.80
CA ARG A 182 3.59 29.92 -8.80
C ARG A 182 2.53 28.82 -8.92
N LEU A 183 2.90 27.56 -8.66
CA LEU A 183 1.96 26.45 -8.69
C LEU A 183 1.01 26.49 -7.51
N MET A 184 1.52 26.88 -6.33
CA MET A 184 0.78 26.96 -5.05
C MET A 184 0.19 28.34 -4.76
N ALA A 185 0.53 29.37 -5.54
CA ALA A 185 -0.01 30.70 -5.40
C ALA A 185 -1.53 30.69 -5.67
N PRO A 186 -2.29 31.67 -5.13
CA PRO A 186 -3.71 31.83 -5.42
C PRO A 186 -3.96 31.94 -6.94
N GLY A 187 -4.90 31.17 -7.47
CA GLY A 187 -5.16 31.02 -8.91
C GLY A 187 -4.13 30.17 -9.66
N GLY A 188 -3.17 29.59 -8.94
CA GLY A 188 -2.16 28.66 -9.45
C GLY A 188 -2.76 27.35 -9.97
N VAL A 189 -1.91 26.47 -10.47
CA VAL A 189 -2.38 25.17 -10.98
C VAL A 189 -2.87 24.29 -9.84
N VAL A 190 -2.16 24.26 -8.70
CA VAL A 190 -2.61 23.49 -7.53
C VAL A 190 -3.91 24.07 -7.00
N ASP A 191 -4.00 25.39 -6.89
CA ASP A 191 -5.20 26.08 -6.39
C ASP A 191 -6.42 25.74 -7.26
N ARG A 192 -6.33 25.87 -8.60
CA ARG A 192 -7.43 25.51 -9.53
C ARG A 192 -7.79 24.01 -9.57
N ILE A 193 -6.84 23.15 -9.24
CA ILE A 193 -7.10 21.71 -9.14
C ILE A 193 -7.90 21.41 -7.87
N LEU A 194 -7.60 22.11 -6.77
CA LEU A 194 -8.18 21.89 -5.43
C LEU A 194 -9.39 22.79 -5.11
N GLU A 195 -9.64 23.82 -5.91
CA GLU A 195 -10.79 24.72 -5.79
C GLU A 195 -12.11 23.95 -5.91
N GLU A 196 -13.17 24.51 -5.31
CA GLU A 196 -14.52 23.97 -5.39
C GLU A 196 -15.02 23.99 -6.84
N GLY A 197 -15.49 22.83 -7.33
CA GLY A 197 -15.77 22.60 -8.76
C GLY A 197 -14.52 22.41 -9.62
N GLY A 198 -13.35 22.28 -9.00
CA GLY A 198 -12.06 22.11 -9.67
C GLY A 198 -11.91 20.76 -10.38
N ILE A 199 -10.75 20.59 -11.02
CA ILE A 199 -10.44 19.38 -11.81
C ILE A 199 -10.45 18.15 -10.90
N LEU A 200 -9.91 18.25 -9.67
CA LEU A 200 -9.86 17.13 -8.75
C LEU A 200 -11.27 16.70 -8.35
N GLU A 201 -12.11 17.63 -7.93
CA GLU A 201 -13.50 17.35 -7.55
C GLU A 201 -14.29 16.75 -8.72
N THR A 202 -14.14 17.29 -9.93
CA THR A 202 -14.80 16.75 -11.14
C THR A 202 -14.33 15.33 -11.46
N LEU A 203 -13.05 15.02 -11.26
CA LEU A 203 -12.50 13.69 -11.51
C LEU A 203 -12.94 12.66 -10.45
N LEU A 204 -13.13 13.09 -9.20
CA LEU A 204 -13.53 12.27 -8.04
C LEU A 204 -15.05 12.24 -7.79
N ALA A 205 -15.83 13.09 -8.46
CA ALA A 205 -17.29 13.07 -8.38
C ALA A 205 -17.86 11.69 -8.75
N GLU A 206 -19.11 11.43 -8.38
CA GLU A 206 -19.79 10.14 -8.61
C GLU A 206 -19.71 9.67 -10.08
N GLU A 207 -19.77 10.63 -11.03
CA GLU A 207 -19.66 10.39 -12.48
C GLU A 207 -18.26 10.73 -13.04
N GLY A 208 -17.33 11.07 -12.16
CA GLY A 208 -15.96 11.46 -12.47
C GLY A 208 -15.19 10.35 -13.17
N ALA A 209 -14.14 10.73 -13.89
CA ALA A 209 -13.32 9.76 -14.63
C ALA A 209 -12.66 8.74 -13.70
N ILE A 210 -12.23 9.14 -12.50
CA ILE A 210 -11.61 8.23 -11.52
C ILE A 210 -12.66 7.30 -10.91
N SER A 211 -13.83 7.83 -10.55
CA SER A 211 -14.93 7.04 -10.01
C SER A 211 -15.42 5.99 -11.00
N ARG A 212 -15.59 6.34 -12.29
CA ARG A 212 -15.93 5.36 -13.35
C ARG A 212 -14.83 4.35 -13.62
N LEU A 213 -13.57 4.76 -13.46
CA LEU A 213 -12.43 3.89 -13.68
C LEU A 213 -12.32 2.80 -12.60
N VAL A 214 -12.65 3.15 -11.35
CA VAL A 214 -12.57 2.27 -10.16
C VAL A 214 -13.91 1.60 -9.82
N ALA A 215 -15.02 2.03 -10.42
CA ALA A 215 -16.34 1.44 -10.21
C ALA A 215 -16.37 -0.07 -10.51
N VAL A 216 -17.30 -0.78 -9.85
CA VAL A 216 -17.55 -2.22 -10.08
C VAL A 216 -17.99 -2.43 -11.52
N GLY A 217 -17.33 -3.35 -12.24
CA GLY A 217 -17.52 -3.52 -13.69
C GLY A 217 -16.86 -2.45 -14.56
N GLY A 218 -16.14 -1.51 -13.97
CA GLY A 218 -15.37 -0.49 -14.66
C GLY A 218 -14.12 -1.04 -15.35
N PRO A 219 -13.40 -0.20 -16.12
CA PRO A 219 -12.24 -0.64 -16.89
C PRO A 219 -11.11 -1.25 -16.05
N LEU A 220 -10.85 -0.75 -14.83
CA LEU A 220 -9.83 -1.36 -13.96
C LEU A 220 -10.26 -2.72 -13.45
N ASP A 221 -11.54 -2.88 -13.09
CA ASP A 221 -12.09 -4.16 -12.64
C ASP A 221 -11.99 -5.22 -13.75
N GLN A 222 -12.27 -4.81 -14.99
CA GLN A 222 -12.09 -5.66 -16.17
C GLN A 222 -10.62 -6.05 -16.40
N LEU A 223 -9.68 -5.10 -16.26
CA LEU A 223 -8.25 -5.39 -16.38
C LEU A 223 -7.75 -6.35 -15.29
N VAL A 224 -8.21 -6.18 -14.05
CA VAL A 224 -7.89 -7.08 -12.93
C VAL A 224 -8.47 -8.47 -13.16
N SER A 225 -9.70 -8.56 -13.65
CA SER A 225 -10.34 -9.84 -14.01
C SER A 225 -9.59 -10.56 -15.13
N VAL A 226 -9.24 -9.85 -16.21
CA VAL A 226 -8.44 -10.41 -17.32
C VAL A 226 -7.06 -10.85 -16.83
N SER A 227 -6.36 -10.04 -16.03
CA SER A 227 -5.06 -10.41 -15.47
C SER A 227 -5.16 -11.66 -14.58
N SER A 228 -6.22 -11.78 -13.80
CA SER A 228 -6.46 -12.95 -12.94
C SER A 228 -6.78 -14.20 -13.78
N ALA A 229 -7.57 -14.04 -14.85
CA ALA A 229 -7.85 -15.10 -15.80
C ALA A 229 -6.55 -15.58 -16.47
N VAL A 230 -5.69 -14.65 -16.93
CA VAL A 230 -4.38 -14.98 -17.51
C VAL A 230 -3.45 -15.67 -16.50
N ALA A 231 -3.41 -15.20 -15.26
CA ALA A 231 -2.64 -15.85 -14.19
C ALA A 231 -3.12 -17.29 -13.93
N SER A 232 -4.42 -17.56 -14.07
CA SER A 232 -5.01 -18.89 -13.89
C SER A 232 -4.73 -19.86 -15.05
N ILE A 233 -4.38 -19.36 -16.25
CA ILE A 233 -4.10 -20.20 -17.42
C ILE A 233 -2.78 -20.98 -17.23
N THR A 234 -1.76 -20.37 -16.64
CA THR A 234 -0.43 -21.00 -16.46
C THR A 234 -0.48 -22.34 -15.72
N PRO A 235 -1.08 -22.47 -14.52
CA PRO A 235 -1.16 -23.77 -13.84
C PRO A 235 -2.05 -24.77 -14.58
N ASN A 236 -3.10 -24.31 -15.27
CA ASN A 236 -3.96 -25.18 -16.08
C ASN A 236 -3.21 -25.76 -17.29
N LEU A 237 -2.37 -24.96 -17.95
CA LEU A 237 -1.51 -25.43 -19.03
C LEU A 237 -0.47 -26.44 -18.52
N ASP A 238 0.11 -26.22 -17.35
CA ASP A 238 1.05 -27.17 -16.73
C ASP A 238 0.36 -28.50 -16.37
N GLN A 239 -0.87 -28.45 -15.87
CA GLN A 239 -1.67 -29.64 -15.61
C GLN A 239 -2.07 -30.39 -16.89
N LEU A 240 -2.40 -29.67 -17.96
CA LEU A 240 -2.66 -30.26 -19.27
C LEU A 240 -1.40 -30.92 -19.85
N GLY A 241 -0.24 -30.27 -19.77
CA GLY A 241 1.05 -30.84 -20.19
C GLY A 241 1.33 -32.17 -19.50
N ARG A 242 1.23 -32.21 -18.15
CA ARG A 242 1.39 -33.44 -17.37
C ARG A 242 0.37 -34.53 -17.72
N SER A 243 -0.84 -34.15 -18.12
CA SER A 243 -1.88 -35.10 -18.53
C SER A 243 -1.59 -35.69 -19.92
N VAL A 244 -1.11 -34.87 -20.85
CA VAL A 244 -0.67 -35.30 -22.18
C VAL A 244 0.53 -36.23 -22.09
N ASP A 245 1.52 -35.93 -21.25
CA ASP A 245 2.69 -36.79 -21.04
C ASP A 245 2.28 -38.19 -20.56
N ARG A 246 1.33 -38.26 -19.61
CA ARG A 246 0.78 -39.53 -19.11
C ARG A 246 0.01 -40.29 -20.17
N LEU A 247 -0.77 -39.60 -21.01
CA LEU A 247 -1.48 -40.23 -22.11
C LEU A 247 -0.50 -40.80 -23.14
N GLN A 248 0.55 -40.06 -23.49
CA GLN A 248 1.60 -40.53 -24.40
C GLN A 248 2.31 -41.76 -23.83
N GLU A 249 2.67 -41.76 -22.55
CA GLU A 249 3.27 -42.93 -21.91
C GLU A 249 2.32 -44.15 -21.94
N THR A 250 1.03 -43.92 -21.70
CA THR A 250 0.01 -44.97 -21.74
C THR A 250 -0.16 -45.52 -23.15
N THR A 251 -0.17 -44.66 -24.17
CA THR A 251 -0.24 -45.07 -25.58
C THR A 251 1.00 -45.85 -26.00
N VAL A 252 2.20 -45.44 -25.58
CA VAL A 252 3.45 -46.16 -25.85
C VAL A 252 3.42 -47.55 -25.20
N ARG A 253 3.03 -47.64 -23.91
CA ARG A 253 2.87 -48.93 -23.21
C ARG A 253 1.83 -49.83 -23.87
N LEU A 254 0.67 -49.28 -24.27
CA LEU A 254 -0.36 -50.04 -24.99
C LEU A 254 0.14 -50.49 -26.37
N GLY A 255 0.93 -49.66 -27.07
CA GLY A 255 1.57 -50.04 -28.32
C GLY A 255 2.49 -51.25 -28.16
N HIS A 256 3.29 -51.27 -27.09
CA HIS A 256 4.18 -52.40 -26.79
C HIS A 256 3.43 -53.69 -26.43
N THR A 257 2.23 -53.62 -25.85
CA THR A 257 1.42 -54.81 -25.55
C THR A 257 0.59 -55.30 -26.74
N VAL A 258 0.16 -54.39 -27.63
CA VAL A 258 -0.66 -54.73 -28.81
C VAL A 258 0.19 -55.13 -30.02
N ALA A 259 1.45 -54.68 -30.11
CA ALA A 259 2.39 -55.08 -31.15
C ALA A 259 2.50 -56.60 -31.36
N PRO A 260 2.70 -57.44 -30.31
CA PRO A 260 2.73 -58.89 -30.49
C PRO A 260 1.38 -59.49 -30.92
N ILE A 261 0.24 -58.90 -30.53
CA ILE A 261 -1.09 -59.35 -30.98
C ILE A 261 -1.27 -59.09 -32.48
N THR A 262 -0.76 -57.96 -32.96
CA THR A 262 -0.81 -57.57 -34.37
C THR A 262 0.10 -58.47 -35.21
N GLU A 263 1.24 -58.88 -34.67
CA GLU A 263 2.15 -59.83 -35.31
C GLU A 263 1.56 -61.26 -35.39
N VAL A 264 0.85 -61.73 -34.35
CA VAL A 264 0.09 -62.98 -34.38
C VAL A 264 -1.06 -62.92 -35.40
N ALA A 265 -1.77 -61.80 -35.49
CA ALA A 265 -2.81 -61.58 -36.51
C ALA A 265 -2.22 -61.50 -37.93
N ALA A 266 -1.02 -60.96 -38.10
CA ALA A 266 -0.28 -60.91 -39.36
C ALA A 266 0.20 -62.30 -39.83
N ARG A 267 0.51 -63.20 -38.90
CA ARG A 267 0.96 -64.57 -39.16
C ARG A 267 -0.18 -65.58 -39.35
N LEU A 268 -1.44 -65.14 -39.21
CA LEU A 268 -2.62 -65.96 -39.45
C LEU A 268 -2.77 -66.29 -40.96
N PRO A 269 -2.92 -67.56 -41.36
CA PRO A 269 -2.95 -67.96 -42.75
C PRO A 269 -4.15 -67.34 -43.49
N ARG A 270 -3.91 -66.74 -44.67
CA ARG A 270 -4.87 -65.95 -45.50
C ARG A 270 -6.21 -66.63 -45.79
N ARG A 271 -6.30 -67.94 -45.59
CA ARG A 271 -7.52 -68.74 -45.72
C ARG A 271 -8.64 -68.36 -44.74
N TRP A 272 -8.34 -67.66 -43.63
CA TRP A 272 -9.32 -67.27 -42.60
C TRP A 272 -9.64 -65.76 -42.54
N ARG A 273 -9.04 -64.93 -43.41
CA ARG A 273 -9.32 -63.46 -43.47
C ARG A 273 -10.56 -63.07 -44.29
N ARG A 274 -11.26 -64.03 -44.93
CA ARG A 274 -12.52 -63.75 -45.67
C ARG A 274 -13.70 -64.27 -44.87
N GLY A 275 -14.37 -63.38 -44.14
CA GLY A 275 -15.51 -63.78 -43.35
C GLY A 275 -16.32 -62.65 -42.72
N ARG A 276 -16.42 -61.47 -43.34
CA ARG A 276 -17.55 -60.54 -43.15
C ARG A 276 -17.38 -59.27 -43.99
N THR A 277 -17.99 -59.28 -45.17
CA THR A 277 -18.55 -58.07 -45.78
C THR A 277 -19.58 -58.53 -46.79
N ARG A 278 -20.84 -58.61 -46.34
CA ARG A 278 -22.02 -58.73 -47.18
C ARG A 278 -23.14 -57.91 -46.53
N SER A 279 -23.33 -56.73 -47.09
CA SER A 279 -24.60 -56.01 -47.28
C SER A 279 -24.19 -54.58 -47.69
N SER A 280 -24.08 -54.25 -48.99
CA SER A 280 -25.18 -53.84 -49.90
C SER A 280 -25.96 -52.63 -49.38
N LEU A 281 -26.25 -51.72 -50.31
CA LEU A 281 -26.97 -50.43 -50.26
C LEU A 281 -25.97 -49.26 -50.32
N ASP A 282 -26.04 -48.34 -51.26
CA ASP A 282 -26.92 -48.17 -52.43
C ASP A 282 -26.26 -47.06 -53.28
N ALA A 283 -26.31 -47.19 -54.59
CA ALA A 283 -25.78 -46.22 -55.51
C ALA A 283 -26.91 -45.28 -55.94
N GLY A 284 -26.90 -44.05 -55.44
CA GLY A 284 -27.53 -42.87 -56.06
C GLY A 284 -26.51 -41.75 -55.92
N GLU A 285 -25.85 -41.31 -56.99
CA GLU A 285 -26.41 -40.44 -58.01
C GLU A 285 -27.06 -39.21 -57.36
N LEU A 286 -26.31 -38.12 -57.32
CA LEU A 286 -26.79 -36.76 -57.57
C LEU A 286 -25.56 -35.87 -57.79
N GLU A 287 -25.30 -35.60 -59.06
CA GLU A 287 -24.65 -34.37 -59.51
C GLU A 287 -25.35 -33.17 -58.86
N ALA A 288 -24.55 -32.25 -58.31
CA ALA A 288 -24.93 -30.86 -58.19
C ALA A 288 -23.69 -30.02 -58.48
N THR A 289 -23.56 -29.74 -59.77
CA THR A 289 -22.85 -28.59 -60.34
C THR A 289 -23.30 -27.30 -59.66
N VAL A 290 -22.39 -26.59 -58.98
CA VAL A 290 -22.43 -25.13 -58.80
C VAL A 290 -20.97 -24.68 -58.75
N ASP A 291 -20.42 -24.29 -59.89
CA ASP A 291 -20.25 -22.89 -60.30
C ASP A 291 -19.18 -22.17 -59.45
N LEU A 292 -17.94 -22.20 -59.96
CA LEU A 292 -16.88 -21.29 -59.56
C LEU A 292 -16.68 -20.31 -60.72
N ASP A 293 -17.66 -19.41 -60.87
CA ASP A 293 -17.56 -18.25 -61.75
C ASP A 293 -17.78 -16.98 -60.91
N GLY A 294 -16.82 -16.04 -61.03
CA GLY A 294 -17.02 -14.61 -60.84
C GLY A 294 -17.17 -14.09 -59.41
N GLU A 295 -16.14 -13.42 -58.89
CA GLU A 295 -16.12 -11.95 -59.00
C GLU A 295 -14.70 -11.40 -58.92
N MET A 296 -14.34 -10.77 -60.03
CA MET A 296 -13.35 -9.73 -60.16
C MET A 296 -14.01 -8.38 -59.81
N LEU A 297 -13.26 -7.53 -59.10
CA LEU A 297 -13.14 -6.08 -59.30
C LEU A 297 -14.19 -5.08 -58.76
N GLU A 298 -13.59 -4.08 -58.09
CA GLU A 298 -13.92 -2.64 -58.05
C GLU A 298 -14.94 -2.06 -57.05
N GLY A 299 -14.49 -0.99 -56.39
CA GLY A 299 -15.18 -0.15 -55.42
C GLY A 299 -14.20 0.62 -54.54
#